data_AF-K1JH64-F1
#
_entry.id   AF-K1JH64-F1
#
_cell.length_a   1.000
_cell.length_b   1.000
_cell.length_c   1.000
_cell.angle_alpha   90.00
_cell.angle_beta   90.00
_cell.angle_gamma   90.00
#
_symmetry.space_group_name_H-M   'P 1'
#
loop_
_entity.id
_entity.type
_entity.pdbx_description
1 polymer ?
#
loop_
_entity_poly.entity_id
_entity_poly.type
_entity_poly.pdbx_seq_one_letter_code
_entity_poly.pdbx_strand_id
1 'polypeptide(L)'
;MAFRTEWLRKEGLKPERLAVIRAKGDSMEPTISDNDIILLHMANGEAPRDGLHVIRMEGGLFVKRLQFSPLGDVKVVSDNPTYQSWEFTKEQRADLHVVGRVVWAGKKF
;
A
#
# COMPACT_ATOMS: atom_id res chain seq x y z
N MET A 1 -5.99 3.86 19.28
CA MET A 1 -6.69 4.52 18.16
C MET A 1 -7.97 3.74 17.90
N ALA A 2 -9.11 4.41 17.82
CA ALA A 2 -10.39 3.79 17.49
C ALA A 2 -10.98 4.54 16.29
N PHE A 3 -11.21 3.84 15.18
CA PHE A 3 -11.92 4.41 14.03
C PHE A 3 -13.42 4.16 14.22
N ARG A 4 -14.25 5.21 14.05
CA ARG A 4 -15.70 5.04 14.07
C ARG A 4 -16.11 4.23 12.84
N THR A 5 -16.93 3.19 13.04
CA THR A 5 -17.42 2.32 11.97
C THR A 5 -18.16 3.09 10.87
N GLU A 6 -18.88 4.15 11.24
CA GLU A 6 -19.58 5.02 10.27
C GLU A 6 -18.62 5.73 9.32
N TRP A 7 -17.49 6.24 9.82
CA TRP A 7 -16.47 6.86 8.98
C TRP A 7 -15.85 5.85 8.02
N LEU A 8 -15.52 4.65 8.51
CA LEU A 8 -15.00 3.56 7.67
C LEU A 8 -15.97 3.24 6.53
N ARG A 9 -17.27 3.06 6.83
CA ARG A 9 -18.28 2.78 5.81
C ARG A 9 -18.46 3.93 4.82
N LYS A 10 -18.40 5.18 5.27
CA LYS A 10 -18.48 6.37 4.41
C LYS A 10 -17.32 6.43 3.40
N GLU A 11 -16.13 6.02 3.81
CA GLU A 11 -14.95 5.91 2.94
C GLU A 11 -14.98 4.64 2.06
N GLY A 12 -16.08 3.88 2.07
CA GLY A 12 -16.23 2.63 1.32
C GLY A 12 -15.42 1.45 1.89
N LEU A 13 -14.91 1.59 3.11
CA LEU A 13 -14.09 0.57 3.77
C LEU A 13 -14.98 -0.45 4.50
N LYS A 14 -14.67 -1.72 4.29
CA LYS A 14 -15.32 -2.85 4.98
C LYS A 14 -14.51 -3.18 6.24
N PRO A 15 -15.05 -2.98 7.46
CA PRO A 15 -14.32 -3.22 8.71
C PRO A 15 -13.71 -4.63 8.79
N GLU A 16 -14.41 -5.64 8.28
CA GLU A 16 -13.98 -7.04 8.21
C GLU A 16 -12.78 -7.29 7.28
N ARG A 17 -12.44 -6.31 6.42
CA ARG A 17 -11.31 -6.33 5.49
C ARG A 17 -10.22 -5.34 5.88
N LEU A 18 -10.28 -4.79 7.08
CA LEU A 18 -9.21 -3.92 7.58
C LEU A 18 -8.16 -4.74 8.31
N ALA A 19 -6.89 -4.43 8.04
CA ALA A 19 -5.76 -4.96 8.78
C ALA A 19 -4.84 -3.82 9.20
N VAL A 20 -4.10 -4.06 10.28
CA VAL A 20 -3.11 -3.11 10.80
C VAL A 20 -1.74 -3.76 10.72
N ILE A 21 -0.77 -3.04 10.16
CA ILE A 21 0.64 -3.44 10.16
C ILE A 21 1.50 -2.33 10.75
N ARG A 22 2.73 -2.67 11.11
CA ARG A 22 3.77 -1.71 11.48
C ARG A 22 4.75 -1.55 10.33
N ALA A 23 5.02 -0.30 9.95
CA ALA A 23 6.06 0.03 8.99
C ALA A 23 7.43 -0.34 9.56
N LYS A 24 8.31 -0.85 8.71
CA LYS A 24 9.71 -1.11 9.04
C LYS A 24 10.61 -0.53 7.95
N GLY A 25 11.62 0.23 8.36
CA GLY A 25 12.53 0.96 7.49
C GLY A 25 11.99 2.30 7.02
N ASP A 26 12.75 2.96 6.18
CA ASP A 26 12.60 4.38 5.78
C ASP A 26 12.26 4.56 4.29
N SER A 27 11.99 3.46 3.57
CA SER A 27 11.77 3.52 2.11
C SER A 27 10.55 4.35 1.70
N MET A 28 9.65 4.63 2.63
CA MET A 28 8.46 5.44 2.39
C MET A 28 8.51 6.80 3.10
N GLU A 29 9.66 7.21 3.63
CA GLU A 29 9.81 8.56 4.15
C GLU A 29 9.71 9.61 3.02
N PRO A 30 9.09 10.77 3.28
CA PRO A 30 8.54 11.23 4.56
C PRO A 30 7.09 10.79 4.83
N THR A 31 6.44 10.11 3.89
CA THR A 31 5.00 9.79 3.96
C THR A 31 4.67 8.78 5.06
N ILE A 32 5.54 7.80 5.25
CA ILE A 32 5.44 6.76 6.29
C ILE A 32 6.83 6.57 6.88
N SER A 33 6.97 6.87 8.17
CA SER A 33 8.22 6.67 8.91
C SER A 33 8.34 5.25 9.46
N ASP A 34 9.56 4.88 9.82
CA ASP A 34 9.81 3.65 10.57
C ASP A 34 8.94 3.61 11.85
N ASN A 35 8.41 2.44 12.16
CA ASN A 35 7.48 2.16 13.26
C ASN A 35 6.07 2.78 13.17
N ASP A 36 5.73 3.49 12.10
CA ASP A 36 4.36 3.97 11.89
C ASP A 36 3.36 2.83 11.84
N ILE A 37 2.16 3.09 12.37
CA ILE A 37 1.03 2.18 12.27
C ILE A 37 0.30 2.46 10.97
N ILE A 38 0.11 1.43 10.17
CA ILE A 38 -0.57 1.51 8.87
C ILE A 38 -1.88 0.73 8.95
N LEU A 39 -2.97 1.39 8.60
CA LEU A 39 -4.24 0.74 8.33
C LEU A 39 -4.33 0.44 6.83
N LEU A 40 -4.58 -0.81 6.49
CA LEU A 40 -4.82 -1.25 5.13
C LEU A 40 -6.22 -1.82 4.96
N HIS A 41 -6.80 -1.60 3.78
CA HIS A 41 -7.98 -2.29 3.31
C HIS A 41 -7.56 -3.41 2.35
N MET A 42 -7.76 -4.65 2.77
CA MET A 42 -7.35 -5.85 2.05
C MET A 42 -7.99 -5.91 0.66
N ALA A 43 -7.24 -6.30 -0.37
CA ALA A 43 -7.76 -6.50 -1.71
C ALA A 43 -8.68 -7.75 -1.78
N ASN A 44 -9.65 -7.75 -2.69
CA ASN A 44 -10.59 -8.86 -2.94
C ASN A 44 -10.97 -8.90 -4.43
N GLY A 45 -9.96 -9.05 -5.28
CA GLY A 45 -10.12 -9.15 -6.72
C GLY A 45 -10.45 -7.84 -7.44
N GLU A 46 -10.55 -6.71 -6.72
CA GLU A 46 -10.65 -5.41 -7.36
C GLU A 46 -9.31 -5.03 -8.00
N ALA A 47 -9.32 -4.46 -9.21
CA ALA A 47 -8.11 -4.01 -9.87
C ALA A 47 -7.46 -2.87 -9.05
N PRO A 48 -6.14 -2.96 -8.74
CA PRO A 48 -5.46 -1.89 -8.02
C PRO A 48 -5.41 -0.62 -8.86
N ARG A 49 -5.41 0.52 -8.18
CA ARG A 49 -5.35 1.87 -8.75
C ARG A 49 -4.15 2.60 -8.16
N ASP A 50 -3.86 3.79 -8.67
CA ASP A 50 -2.77 4.60 -8.13
C ASP A 50 -2.89 4.83 -6.62
N GLY A 51 -1.74 4.87 -5.96
CA GLY A 51 -1.61 5.20 -4.54
C GLY A 51 -0.79 4.19 -3.74
N LEU A 52 -0.87 4.31 -2.43
CA LEU A 52 -0.10 3.50 -1.48
C LEU A 52 -0.72 2.12 -1.29
N HIS A 53 0.09 1.08 -1.48
CA HIS A 53 -0.32 -0.31 -1.36
C HIS A 53 0.69 -1.09 -0.53
N VAL A 54 0.19 -2.12 0.13
CA VAL A 54 1.00 -3.21 0.66
C VAL A 54 1.07 -4.27 -0.44
N ILE A 55 2.29 -4.59 -0.87
CA ILE A 55 2.56 -5.62 -1.87
C ILE A 55 3.39 -6.74 -1.25
N ARG A 56 3.25 -7.95 -1.78
CA ARG A 56 4.07 -9.11 -1.42
C ARG A 56 5.03 -9.43 -2.55
N MET A 57 6.31 -9.52 -2.23
CA MET A 57 7.38 -9.89 -3.18
C MET A 57 8.45 -10.70 -2.46
N GLU A 58 8.99 -11.76 -3.08
CA GLU A 58 10.06 -12.60 -2.51
C GLU A 58 9.78 -13.05 -1.06
N GLY A 59 8.51 -13.34 -0.74
CA GLY A 59 8.06 -13.70 0.61
C GLY A 59 7.90 -12.54 1.60
N GLY A 60 8.44 -11.36 1.30
CA GLY A 60 8.34 -10.15 2.11
C GLY A 60 7.10 -9.30 1.83
N LEU A 61 6.78 -8.40 2.76
CA LEU A 61 5.75 -7.36 2.60
C LEU A 61 6.41 -5.99 2.48
N PHE A 62 5.99 -5.22 1.47
CA PHE A 62 6.51 -3.89 1.20
C PHE A 62 5.36 -2.91 1.09
N VAL A 63 5.55 -1.72 1.67
CA VAL A 63 4.67 -0.58 1.40
C VAL A 63 5.31 0.22 0.28
N LYS A 64 4.57 0.42 -0.81
CA LYS A 64 5.04 1.15 -1.99
C LYS A 64 3.91 1.94 -2.62
N ARG A 65 4.26 2.96 -3.40
CA ARG A 65 3.33 3.70 -4.24
C ARG A 65 3.24 3.02 -5.61
N LEU A 66 2.05 2.59 -5.99
CA LEU A 66 1.78 2.08 -7.32
C LEU A 66 1.33 3.24 -8.23
N GLN A 67 1.90 3.29 -9.43
CA GLN A 67 1.53 4.21 -10.50
C GLN A 67 1.29 3.39 -11.76
N PHE A 68 0.08 3.44 -12.29
CA PHE A 68 -0.31 2.70 -13.48
C PHE A 68 -0.24 3.57 -14.73
N SER A 69 0.43 3.07 -15.76
CA SER A 69 0.48 3.69 -17.07
C SER A 69 -0.82 3.41 -17.85
N PRO A 70 -1.26 4.31 -18.74
CA PRO A 70 -2.33 4.03 -19.70
C PRO A 70 -2.06 2.78 -20.58
N LEU A 71 -0.80 2.40 -20.76
CA LEU A 71 -0.39 1.21 -21.52
C LEU A 71 -0.53 -0.09 -20.72
N GLY A 72 -0.80 -0.01 -19.41
CA GLY A 72 -1.01 -1.16 -18.52
C GLY A 72 0.19 -1.52 -17.64
N ASP A 73 1.34 -0.89 -17.87
CA ASP A 73 2.54 -1.03 -17.04
C ASP A 73 2.31 -0.45 -15.64
N VAL A 74 3.10 -0.92 -14.67
CA VAL A 74 3.06 -0.44 -13.30
C VAL A 74 4.45 -0.09 -12.81
N LYS A 75 4.57 1.12 -12.24
CA LYS A 75 5.74 1.55 -11.50
C LYS A 75 5.48 1.40 -10.02
N VAL A 76 6.41 0.75 -9.34
CA VAL A 76 6.43 0.55 -7.89
C VAL A 76 7.48 1.50 -7.30
N VAL A 77 7.00 2.57 -6.67
CA VAL A 77 7.82 3.71 -6.25
C VAL A 77 7.94 3.73 -4.74
N SER A 78 9.16 4.01 -4.28
CA SER A 78 9.46 4.39 -2.90
C SER A 78 9.31 5.90 -2.80
N ASP A 79 8.60 6.42 -1.79
CA ASP A 79 8.50 7.86 -1.59
C ASP A 79 9.85 8.47 -1.17
N ASN A 80 10.74 7.65 -0.59
CA ASN A 80 12.12 8.03 -0.33
C ASN A 80 12.95 7.89 -1.63
N PRO A 81 13.49 8.99 -2.18
CA PRO A 81 14.19 8.99 -3.48
C PRO A 81 15.55 8.29 -3.47
N THR A 82 16.09 7.94 -2.29
CA THR A 82 17.32 7.14 -2.18
C THR A 82 17.12 5.69 -2.62
N TYR A 83 15.86 5.24 -2.69
CA TYR A 83 15.48 3.91 -3.13
C TYR A 83 15.08 3.91 -4.60
N GLN A 84 15.61 2.96 -5.36
CA GLN A 84 15.23 2.76 -6.75
C GLN A 84 13.78 2.32 -6.87
N SER A 85 13.11 2.78 -7.94
CA SER A 85 11.78 2.30 -8.31
C SER A 85 11.88 1.01 -9.12
N TRP A 86 10.83 0.19 -9.08
CA TRP A 86 10.72 -1.00 -9.90
C TRP A 86 9.66 -0.76 -10.98
N GLU A 87 9.89 -1.31 -12.16
CA GLU A 87 8.98 -1.19 -13.30
C GLU A 87 8.61 -2.60 -13.75
N PHE A 88 7.31 -2.83 -13.89
CA PHE A 88 6.74 -4.08 -14.38
C PHE A 88 5.91 -3.77 -15.61
N THR A 89 6.16 -4.50 -16.69
CA THR A 89 5.30 -4.42 -17.87
C THR A 89 3.92 -4.97 -17.56
N LYS A 90 2.96 -4.69 -18.44
CA LYS A 90 1.62 -5.27 -18.39
C LYS A 90 1.63 -6.80 -18.22
N GLU A 91 2.56 -7.50 -18.86
CA GLU A 91 2.70 -8.96 -18.81
C GLU A 91 3.26 -9.44 -17.47
N GLN A 92 4.17 -8.67 -16.87
CA GLN A 92 4.80 -8.97 -15.57
C GLN A 92 3.90 -8.60 -14.38
N ARG A 93 2.77 -7.93 -14.62
CA ARG A 93 1.86 -7.49 -13.56
C ARG A 93 1.31 -8.63 -12.71
N ALA A 94 1.25 -9.85 -13.25
CA ALA A 94 0.85 -11.04 -12.51
C ALA A 94 1.79 -11.35 -11.33
N ASP A 95 3.05 -10.94 -11.41
CA ASP A 95 4.04 -11.14 -10.34
C ASP A 95 3.85 -10.16 -9.17
N LEU A 96 3.08 -9.08 -9.38
CA LEU A 96 2.79 -8.08 -8.37
C LEU A 96 1.58 -8.48 -7.52
N HIS A 97 1.84 -9.16 -6.40
CA HIS A 97 0.79 -9.52 -5.44
C HIS A 97 0.42 -8.34 -4.54
N VAL A 98 -0.68 -7.65 -4.86
CA VAL A 98 -1.25 -6.61 -4.00
C VAL A 98 -2.01 -7.23 -2.84
N VAL A 99 -1.56 -6.96 -1.61
CA VAL A 99 -2.21 -7.41 -0.38
C VAL A 99 -3.39 -6.51 -0.02
N GLY A 100 -3.22 -5.20 -0.18
CA GLY A 100 -4.26 -4.23 0.13
C GLY A 100 -3.80 -2.79 -0.10
N ARG A 101 -4.75 -1.87 -0.02
CA ARG A 101 -4.51 -0.44 -0.14
C ARG A 101 -4.28 0.18 1.23
N VAL A 102 -3.29 1.03 1.35
CA VAL A 102 -3.11 1.86 2.56
C VAL A 102 -4.18 2.93 2.59
N VAL A 103 -4.93 2.98 3.68
CA VAL A 103 -6.02 3.94 3.87
C VAL A 103 -5.69 4.97 4.94
N TRP A 104 -4.74 4.66 5.82
CA TRP A 104 -4.26 5.58 6.84
C TRP A 104 -2.87 5.15 7.34
N ALA A 105 -2.02 6.11 7.70
CA ALA A 105 -0.77 5.89 8.40
C ALA A 105 -0.59 6.94 9.50
N GLY A 106 0.05 6.57 10.61
CA GLY A 106 0.37 7.54 11.64
C GLY A 106 1.25 7.02 12.77
N LYS A 107 1.76 7.99 13.54
CA LYS A 107 2.78 7.81 14.57
C LYS A 107 2.17 7.43 15.92
N LYS A 108 2.84 6.53 16.64
CA LYS A 108 2.59 6.26 18.05
C LYS A 108 3.65 6.98 18.87
N PHE A 109 3.23 7.88 19.75
CA PHE A 109 4.08 8.50 20.78
C PHE A 109 4.04 7.68 22.06
#